data_AF-A0A927A3K5-F1
#
_entry.id   AF-A0A927A3K5-F1
#
_cell.length_a   1.000
_cell.length_b   1.000
_cell.length_c   1.000
_cell.angle_alpha   90.00
_cell.angle_beta   90.00
_cell.angle_gamma   90.00
#
_symmetry.space_group_name_H-M   'P 1'
#
loop_
_entity.id
_entity.type
_entity.pdbx_description
1 polymer ?
#
loop_
_entity_poly.entity_id
_entity_poly.type
_entity_poly.pdbx_seq_one_letter_code
_entity_poly.pdbx_strand_id
1 'polypeptide(L)'
;VKQGIGTLVIGQNPLWKQNANLGSRNNQNFVCIPHSRFVQQLSYKAKLVGIKVLVAEESYTSVASFLDQDTIPTYGKADSQEVKFSGRRIRTKLYKAGNGKLIHADVNGSLNILRKVVPTAFSLGIEGVVVRPVGVIPGKQTA
;
A
#
# COMPACT_ATOMS: atom_id res chain seq x y z
N VAL A 1 -18.70 -6.36 6.28
CA VAL A 1 -20.02 -6.14 6.89
C VAL A 1 -19.96 -6.07 8.42
N LYS A 2 -19.51 -7.12 9.14
CA LYS A 2 -19.44 -7.12 10.62
C LYS A 2 -18.75 -5.90 11.25
N GLN A 3 -17.73 -5.35 10.56
CA GLN A 3 -16.98 -4.17 11.00
C GLN A 3 -17.49 -2.85 10.39
N GLY A 4 -18.69 -2.83 9.81
CA GLY A 4 -19.29 -1.61 9.22
C GLY A 4 -18.57 -1.03 7.99
N ILE A 5 -17.57 -1.72 7.44
CA ILE A 5 -16.79 -1.22 6.29
C ILE A 5 -17.69 -1.11 5.05
N GLY A 6 -17.92 0.11 4.57
CA GLY A 6 -18.75 0.40 3.39
C GLY A 6 -17.98 0.58 2.08
N THR A 7 -16.68 0.90 2.15
CA THR A 7 -15.83 1.12 0.96
C THR A 7 -14.51 0.39 1.09
N LEU A 8 -14.10 -0.29 0.00
CA LEU A 8 -12.83 -0.96 -0.16
C LEU A 8 -12.03 -0.26 -1.26
N VAL A 9 -10.80 0.11 -0.95
CA VAL A 9 -9.85 0.70 -1.91
C VAL A 9 -8.78 -0.34 -2.24
N ILE A 10 -8.54 -0.57 -3.53
CA ILE A 10 -7.55 -1.52 -4.04
C ILE A 10 -6.57 -0.77 -4.93
N GLY A 11 -5.28 -0.89 -4.62
CA GLY A 11 -4.21 -0.40 -5.48
C GLY A 11 -3.91 -1.42 -6.59
N GLN A 12 -3.80 -0.96 -7.83
CA GLN A 12 -3.41 -1.77 -8.97
C GLN A 12 -2.65 -0.94 -10.00
N ASN A 13 -1.46 -1.41 -10.37
CA ASN A 13 -0.70 -0.85 -11.48
C ASN A 13 -0.92 -1.71 -12.73
N PRO A 14 -1.40 -1.12 -13.85
CA PRO A 14 -1.54 -1.86 -15.10
C PRO A 14 -0.17 -2.34 -15.56
N LEU A 15 -0.12 -3.56 -16.11
CA LEU A 15 1.08 -4.15 -16.72
C LEU A 15 2.30 -4.33 -15.80
N TRP A 16 2.18 -4.17 -14.48
CA TRP A 16 3.27 -4.34 -13.51
C TRP A 16 3.98 -5.71 -13.51
N LYS A 17 3.41 -6.69 -14.20
CA LYS A 17 3.98 -8.02 -14.40
C LYS A 17 4.83 -8.15 -15.66
N GLN A 18 4.64 -7.27 -16.63
CA GLN A 18 5.43 -7.29 -17.86
C GLN A 18 6.86 -6.88 -17.52
N ASN A 19 7.83 -7.68 -17.98
CA ASN A 19 9.26 -7.42 -17.79
C ASN A 19 9.69 -7.25 -16.32
N ALA A 20 9.04 -7.95 -15.38
CA ALA A 20 9.43 -7.91 -13.98
C ALA A 20 10.84 -8.49 -13.78
N ASN A 21 11.76 -7.69 -13.24
CA ASN A 21 13.15 -8.08 -13.00
C ASN A 21 13.38 -8.42 -11.52
N LEU A 22 12.86 -9.57 -11.09
CA LEU A 22 12.95 -10.05 -9.69
C LEU A 22 13.87 -11.28 -9.54
N GLY A 23 14.57 -11.67 -10.62
CA GLY A 23 15.29 -12.94 -10.72
C GLY A 23 14.40 -14.09 -11.17
N SER A 24 15.01 -15.11 -11.79
CA SER A 24 14.31 -16.21 -12.49
C SER A 24 13.20 -16.89 -11.66
N ARG A 25 13.56 -17.46 -10.50
CA ARG A 25 12.60 -18.21 -9.64
C ARG A 25 11.47 -17.32 -9.12
N ASN A 26 11.78 -16.10 -8.71
CA ASN A 26 10.80 -15.18 -8.16
C ASN A 26 9.89 -14.63 -9.26
N ASN A 27 10.42 -14.39 -10.46
CA ASN A 27 9.64 -13.93 -11.59
C ASN A 27 8.62 -15.00 -12.02
N GLN A 28 9.02 -16.27 -12.07
CA GLN A 28 8.09 -17.38 -12.35
C GLN A 28 6.93 -17.42 -11.36
N ASN A 29 7.24 -17.39 -10.05
CA ASN A 29 6.21 -17.37 -9.00
C ASN A 29 5.30 -16.14 -9.11
N PHE A 30 5.87 -14.96 -9.39
CA PHE A 30 5.13 -13.71 -9.46
C PHE A 30 4.21 -13.62 -10.69
N VAL A 31 4.73 -14.00 -11.87
CA VAL A 31 3.97 -13.96 -13.12
C VAL A 31 2.81 -14.95 -13.09
N CYS A 32 2.98 -16.13 -12.47
CA CYS A 32 1.91 -17.13 -12.35
C CYS A 32 0.71 -16.70 -11.48
N ILE A 33 0.86 -15.80 -10.50
CA ILE A 33 -0.24 -15.43 -9.59
C ILE A 33 -1.33 -14.61 -10.33
N PRO A 34 -2.60 -15.04 -10.43
CA PRO A 34 -3.61 -14.34 -11.23
C PRO A 34 -4.22 -13.11 -10.51
N HIS A 35 -3.42 -12.07 -10.26
CA HIS A 35 -3.82 -10.87 -9.50
C HIS A 35 -5.08 -10.19 -10.04
N SER A 36 -5.18 -9.96 -11.36
CA SER A 36 -6.36 -9.30 -11.94
C SER A 36 -7.64 -10.10 -11.73
N ARG A 37 -7.57 -11.44 -11.85
CA ARG A 37 -8.71 -12.32 -11.59
C ARG A 37 -9.11 -12.30 -10.12
N PHE A 38 -8.13 -12.26 -9.21
CA PHE A 38 -8.39 -12.12 -7.78
C PHE A 38 -9.11 -10.81 -7.46
N VAL A 39 -8.64 -9.67 -7.99
CA VAL A 39 -9.28 -8.37 -7.81
C VAL A 39 -10.71 -8.37 -8.36
N GLN A 40 -10.95 -9.00 -9.51
CA GLN A 40 -12.29 -9.15 -10.08
C GLN A 40 -13.21 -9.97 -9.17
N GLN A 41 -12.76 -11.12 -8.68
CA GLN A 41 -13.53 -11.97 -7.76
C GLN A 41 -13.84 -11.26 -6.45
N LEU A 42 -12.85 -10.55 -5.88
CA LEU A 42 -13.02 -9.77 -4.67
C LEU A 42 -14.02 -8.64 -4.89
N SER A 43 -13.92 -7.93 -6.01
CA SER A 43 -14.84 -6.85 -6.38
C SER A 43 -16.26 -7.35 -6.54
N TYR A 44 -16.44 -8.50 -7.18
CA TYR A 44 -17.74 -9.15 -7.33
C TYR A 44 -18.34 -9.50 -5.97
N LYS A 45 -17.59 -10.18 -5.10
CA LYS A 45 -18.06 -10.57 -3.76
C LYS A 45 -18.36 -9.37 -2.87
N ALA A 46 -17.55 -8.31 -2.92
CA ALA A 46 -17.77 -7.08 -2.18
C ALA A 46 -19.07 -6.38 -2.61
N LYS A 47 -19.32 -6.29 -3.92
CA LYS A 47 -20.57 -5.70 -4.47
C LYS A 47 -21.82 -6.46 -4.02
N LEU A 48 -21.77 -7.80 -3.95
CA LEU A 48 -22.90 -8.61 -3.49
C LEU A 48 -23.33 -8.29 -2.05
N VAL A 49 -22.40 -7.82 -1.21
CA VAL A 49 -22.68 -7.44 0.18
C VAL A 49 -22.80 -5.91 0.37
N GLY A 50 -22.97 -5.16 -0.72
CA GLY A 50 -23.16 -3.71 -0.71
C GLY A 50 -21.89 -2.89 -0.43
N ILE A 51 -20.70 -3.49 -0.50
CA ILE A 51 -19.43 -2.77 -0.31
C ILE A 51 -18.98 -2.15 -1.64
N LYS A 52 -18.75 -0.84 -1.64
CA LYS A 52 -18.21 -0.12 -2.80
C LYS A 52 -16.74 -0.46 -2.98
N VAL A 53 -16.33 -0.81 -4.20
CA VAL A 53 -14.91 -1.09 -4.51
C VAL A 53 -14.36 -0.02 -5.43
N LEU A 54 -13.25 0.60 -5.03
CA LEU A 54 -12.50 1.59 -5.80
C LEU A 54 -11.15 1.01 -6.16
N VAL A 55 -10.86 0.89 -7.45
CA VAL A 55 -9.53 0.49 -7.93
C VAL A 55 -8.79 1.75 -8.35
N ALA A 56 -7.58 1.93 -7.82
CA ALA A 56 -6.76 3.11 -8.08
C ALA A 56 -5.30 2.72 -8.36
N GLU A 57 -4.58 3.66 -8.96
CA GLU A 57 -3.19 3.49 -9.36
C GLU A 57 -2.25 3.65 -8.14
N GLU A 58 -1.32 2.71 -7.94
CA GLU A 58 -0.54 2.50 -6.71
C GLU A 58 0.96 2.86 -6.86
N SER A 59 1.40 3.56 -7.90
CA SER A 59 2.83 3.90 -8.03
C SER A 59 3.35 4.68 -6.83
N TYR A 60 4.57 4.32 -6.44
CA TYR A 60 5.36 4.90 -5.36
C TYR A 60 4.79 4.75 -3.93
N THR A 61 3.64 4.10 -3.72
CA THR A 61 3.02 3.94 -2.37
C THR A 61 3.87 3.13 -1.40
N SER A 62 4.70 2.21 -1.89
CA SER A 62 5.57 1.37 -1.08
C SER A 62 6.89 2.03 -0.69
N VAL A 63 7.22 3.17 -1.33
CA VAL A 63 8.47 3.92 -1.12
C VAL A 63 8.20 5.22 -0.37
N ALA A 64 7.11 5.91 -0.68
CA ALA A 64 6.68 7.13 0.00
C ALA A 64 6.40 6.89 1.49
N SER A 65 6.77 7.84 2.34
CA SER A 65 6.47 7.76 3.77
C SER A 65 5.09 8.30 4.05
N PHE A 66 4.22 7.45 4.60
CA PHE A 66 2.92 7.89 5.11
C PHE A 66 3.10 8.87 6.28
N LEU A 67 4.04 8.59 7.19
CA LEU A 67 4.23 9.35 8.43
C LEU A 67 4.78 10.76 8.18
N ASP A 68 5.63 10.91 7.17
CA ASP A 68 6.22 12.21 6.81
C ASP A 68 5.38 12.93 5.74
N GLN A 69 4.22 12.35 5.39
CA GLN A 69 3.27 12.89 4.42
C GLN A 69 3.85 13.15 3.03
N ASP A 70 4.81 12.34 2.58
CA ASP A 70 5.45 12.49 1.26
C ASP A 70 4.40 12.61 0.13
N THR A 71 4.73 13.42 -0.88
CA THR A 71 3.96 13.53 -2.12
C THR A 71 4.10 12.25 -2.92
N ILE A 72 2.96 11.71 -3.40
CA ILE A 72 2.91 10.43 -4.12
C ILE A 72 2.50 10.72 -5.57
N PRO A 73 3.46 10.86 -6.50
CA PRO A 73 3.13 11.11 -7.90
C PRO A 73 2.45 9.89 -8.54
N THR A 74 1.79 10.12 -9.67
CA THR A 74 1.35 9.06 -10.58
C THR A 74 2.43 8.85 -11.64
N TYR A 75 2.85 7.60 -11.82
CA TYR A 75 3.87 7.24 -12.81
C TYR A 75 3.50 7.73 -14.22
N GLY A 76 4.44 8.40 -14.88
CA GLY A 76 4.26 8.94 -16.24
C GLY A 76 3.72 10.37 -16.30
N LYS A 77 3.49 11.05 -15.17
CA LYS A 77 3.23 12.50 -15.13
C LYS A 77 4.51 13.29 -14.88
N ALA A 78 4.56 14.54 -15.34
CA ALA A 78 5.74 15.43 -15.28
C ALA A 78 6.40 15.50 -13.89
N ASP A 79 5.60 15.39 -12.82
CA ASP A 79 6.07 15.45 -11.43
C ASP A 79 6.82 14.19 -10.95
N SER A 80 7.03 13.18 -11.81
CA SER A 80 7.60 11.87 -11.40
C SER A 80 9.13 11.83 -11.39
N GLN A 81 9.82 12.77 -12.04
CA GLN A 81 11.25 12.62 -12.33
C GLN A 81 12.19 12.93 -11.14
N GLU A 82 11.73 13.64 -10.10
CA GLU A 82 12.60 14.06 -8.99
C GLU A 82 11.96 13.93 -7.60
N VAL A 83 11.08 12.94 -7.37
CA VAL A 83 10.49 12.76 -6.05
C VAL A 83 11.45 12.05 -5.10
N LYS A 84 12.05 12.82 -4.20
CA LYS A 84 12.85 12.30 -3.09
C LYS A 84 11.92 11.96 -1.93
N PHE A 85 11.76 10.66 -1.67
CA PHE A 85 11.02 10.17 -0.51
C PHE A 85 11.87 10.27 0.75
N SER A 86 11.23 10.64 1.86
CA SER A 86 11.89 10.85 3.15
C SER A 86 12.20 9.52 3.85
N GLY A 87 11.33 8.52 3.66
CA GLY A 87 11.49 7.18 4.22
C GLY A 87 12.03 6.14 3.23
N ARG A 88 12.27 4.94 3.74
CA ARG A 88 12.71 3.79 2.94
C ARG A 88 12.23 2.47 3.52
N ARG A 89 11.96 1.51 2.62
CA ARG A 89 11.74 0.12 3.00
C ARG A 89 13.08 -0.53 3.37
N ILE A 90 13.18 -1.12 4.57
CA ILE A 90 14.40 -1.80 5.02
C ILE A 90 14.34 -3.29 4.70
N ARG A 91 13.19 -3.92 4.94
CA ARG A 91 12.95 -5.35 4.70
C ARG A 91 11.54 -5.55 4.18
N THR A 92 11.21 -6.79 3.80
CA THR A 92 9.86 -7.15 3.32
C THR A 92 8.75 -6.66 4.24
N LYS A 93 8.92 -6.73 5.56
CA LYS A 93 7.88 -6.34 6.54
C LYS A 93 8.08 -4.96 7.18
N LEU A 94 9.25 -4.34 7.01
CA LEU A 94 9.64 -3.16 7.80
C LEU A 94 9.93 -1.95 6.90
N TYR A 95 9.27 -0.85 7.21
CA TYR A 95 9.45 0.46 6.61
C TYR A 95 9.97 1.44 7.67
N LYS A 96 10.95 2.28 7.30
CA LYS A 96 11.51 3.32 8.15
C LYS A 96 11.15 4.69 7.58
N ALA A 97 10.42 5.48 8.35
CA ALA A 97 10.12 6.88 8.04
C ALA A 97 11.37 7.76 8.17
N GLY A 98 11.32 8.98 7.62
CA GLY A 98 12.39 9.96 7.67
C GLY A 98 12.80 10.32 9.10
N ASN A 99 11.83 10.40 10.01
CA ASN A 99 12.04 10.59 11.46
C ASN A 99 12.64 9.36 12.18
N GLY A 100 12.91 8.27 11.46
CA GLY A 100 13.51 7.05 11.98
C GLY A 100 12.55 6.04 12.59
N LYS A 101 11.25 6.34 12.70
CA LYS A 101 10.23 5.42 13.20
C LYS A 101 10.04 4.24 12.26
N LEU A 102 9.78 3.07 12.84
CA LEU A 102 9.53 1.84 12.10
C LEU A 102 8.03 1.52 12.09
N ILE A 103 7.50 1.23 10.90
CA ILE A 103 6.13 0.77 10.70
C ILE A 103 6.11 -0.45 9.78
N HIS A 104 5.01 -1.18 9.79
CA HIS A 104 4.85 -2.30 8.87
C HIS A 104 4.75 -1.80 7.42
N ALA A 105 5.47 -2.44 6.50
CA ALA A 105 5.53 -2.01 5.10
C ALA A 105 4.15 -2.02 4.43
N ASP A 106 3.34 -3.05 4.70
CA ASP A 106 1.99 -3.16 4.14
C ASP A 106 1.02 -2.11 4.73
N VAL A 107 1.25 -1.70 5.99
CA VAL A 107 0.47 -0.60 6.60
C VAL A 107 0.82 0.73 5.94
N ASN A 108 2.12 0.99 5.72
CA ASN A 108 2.55 2.18 4.99
C ASN A 108 1.93 2.22 3.58
N GLY A 109 2.03 1.11 2.83
CA GLY A 109 1.48 1.00 1.48
C GLY A 109 -0.03 1.20 1.44
N SER A 110 -0.79 0.48 2.28
CA SER A 110 -2.25 0.61 2.33
C SER A 110 -2.74 2.01 2.69
N LEU A 111 -2.07 2.68 3.65
CA LEU A 111 -2.41 4.05 4.03
C LEU A 111 -2.09 5.04 2.90
N ASN A 112 -1.00 4.83 2.17
CA ASN A 112 -0.63 5.64 1.02
C ASN A 112 -1.58 5.47 -0.17
N ILE A 113 -2.07 4.26 -0.43
CA ILE A 113 -3.14 4.04 -1.43
C ILE A 113 -4.38 4.84 -1.03
N LEU A 114 -4.77 4.79 0.24
CA LEU A 114 -5.94 5.53 0.72
C LEU A 114 -5.75 7.04 0.58
N ARG A 115 -4.59 7.59 0.95
CA ARG A 115 -4.25 9.02 0.76
C ARG A 115 -4.35 9.45 -0.71
N LYS A 116 -3.97 8.57 -1.64
CA LYS A 116 -4.00 8.88 -3.07
C LYS A 116 -5.42 8.94 -3.64
N VAL A 117 -6.31 8.08 -3.14
CA VAL A 117 -7.73 8.08 -3.57
C VAL A 117 -8.55 9.13 -2.84
N VAL A 118 -8.25 9.37 -1.57
CA VAL A 118 -8.96 10.30 -0.71
C VAL A 118 -7.92 11.14 0.06
N PRO A 119 -7.42 12.25 -0.52
CA PRO A 119 -6.42 13.10 0.11
C PRO A 119 -6.87 13.65 1.47
N THR A 120 -8.17 13.84 1.64
CA THR A 120 -8.81 14.33 2.87
C THR A 120 -9.12 13.22 3.89
N ALA A 121 -8.78 11.95 3.61
CA ALA A 121 -9.14 10.82 4.48
C ALA A 121 -8.57 10.95 5.91
N PHE A 122 -7.49 11.71 6.06
CA PHE A 122 -6.79 11.88 7.34
C PHE A 122 -6.86 13.31 7.88
N SER A 123 -7.47 14.26 7.16
CA SER A 123 -7.56 15.67 7.56
C SER A 123 -8.68 15.96 8.57
N LEU A 124 -9.68 15.09 8.68
CA LEU A 124 -10.83 15.24 9.59
C LEU A 124 -10.67 14.47 10.91
N GLY A 125 -9.45 14.02 11.23
CA GLY A 125 -9.19 13.15 12.37
C GLY A 125 -9.58 11.70 12.06
N ILE A 126 -8.68 10.77 12.37
CA ILE A 126 -8.97 9.34 12.23
C ILE A 126 -9.94 8.95 13.35
N GLU A 127 -11.20 8.63 13.02
CA GLU A 127 -12.16 8.11 14.01
C GLU A 127 -11.74 6.75 14.60
N GLY A 128 -10.82 6.04 13.94
CA GLY A 128 -10.16 4.87 14.52
C GLY A 128 -9.18 4.17 13.58
N VAL A 129 -8.02 3.76 14.11
CA VAL A 129 -7.09 2.84 13.41
C VAL A 129 -7.49 1.41 13.78
N VAL A 130 -8.11 0.69 12.84
CA VAL A 130 -8.70 -0.64 13.09
C VAL A 130 -7.63 -1.71 13.37
N VAL A 131 -6.43 -1.59 12.80
CA VAL A 131 -5.35 -2.58 12.98
C VAL A 131 -3.99 -1.88 13.07
N ARG A 132 -3.24 -2.14 14.14
CA ARG A 132 -1.84 -1.73 14.33
C ARG A 132 -0.95 -2.97 14.40
N PRO A 133 -0.54 -3.57 13.27
CA PRO A 133 0.31 -4.74 13.31
C PRO A 133 1.71 -4.32 13.80
N VAL A 134 2.08 -4.78 14.99
CA VAL A 134 3.41 -4.56 15.57
C VAL A 134 4.31 -5.73 15.20
N GLY A 135 5.40 -5.45 14.49
CA GLY A 135 6.45 -6.44 14.23
C GLY A 135 7.36 -6.55 15.45
N VAL A 136 7.19 -7.61 16.25
CA VAL A 136 8.10 -7.90 17.36
C VAL A 136 9.28 -8.73 16.84
N ILE A 137 10.51 -8.30 17.13
CA ILE A 137 11.72 -9.10 16.92
C ILE A 137 12.05 -9.75 18.27
N PRO A 138 11.88 -11.07 18.43
CA PRO A 138 12.29 -11.75 19.65
C PRO A 138 13.80 -11.55 19.86
N GLY A 139 14.22 -11.04 21.03
CA GLY A 139 15.63 -10.93 21.42
C GLY A 139 16.27 -9.53 21.36
N LYS A 140 15.56 -8.49 20.91
CA LYS A 140 15.96 -7.10 21.19
C LYS A 140 15.07 -6.55 22.31
N GLN A 141 15.54 -6.69 23.55
CA GLN A 141 15.02 -5.86 24.64
C GLN A 141 15.38 -4.41 24.28
N THR A 142 14.36 -3.57 24.13
CA THR A 142 14.52 -2.13 24.23
C THR A 142 14.91 -1.82 25.66
N ALA A 143 16.13 -1.30 25.85
CA ALA A 143 16.48 -0.53 27.04
C ALA A 143 15.68 0.78 27.07
#